data_AF-A0A1H0IJA4-F1
#
_entry.id   AF-A0A1H0IJA4-F1
#
_cell.length_a   1.000
_cell.length_b   1.000
_cell.length_c   1.000
_cell.angle_alpha   90.00
_cell.angle_beta   90.00
_cell.angle_gamma   90.00
#
_symmetry.space_group_name_H-M   'P 1'
#
loop_
_entity.id
_entity.type
_entity.pdbx_description
1 polymer ?
#
loop_
_entity_poly.entity_id
_entity_poly.type
_entity_poly.pdbx_seq_one_letter_code
_entity_poly.pdbx_strand_id
1 'polypeptide(L)'
;MKKISYLMAMAIVVLGFTACTDDDTTQQGLQTSGIDLSNLDTSVRPGDDFYQYACGGWMKNNPLPAAYSRYGNFEKLSEDNQARLKTILDDL
;
A
#
# COMPACT_ATOMS: atom_id res chain seq x y z
N MET A 1 50.63 15.06 -15.14
CA MET A 1 50.60 14.01 -14.08
C MET A 1 49.60 14.31 -12.96
N LYS A 2 49.53 15.54 -12.41
CA LYS A 2 48.52 15.89 -11.37
C LYS A 2 47.05 15.80 -11.87
N LYS A 3 46.77 16.21 -13.11
CA LYS A 3 45.41 16.15 -13.72
C LYS A 3 44.85 14.72 -13.84
N ILE A 4 45.71 13.73 -14.04
CA ILE A 4 45.34 12.31 -14.14
C ILE A 4 45.05 11.74 -12.73
N SER A 5 45.78 12.19 -11.71
CA SER A 5 45.50 11.87 -10.31
C SER A 5 44.15 12.45 -9.82
N TYR A 6 43.78 13.66 -10.26
CA TYR A 6 42.45 14.23 -9.97
C TYR A 6 41.30 13.49 -10.68
N LEU A 7 41.53 12.96 -11.89
CA LEU A 7 40.53 12.20 -12.65
C LEU A 7 40.23 10.83 -12.01
N MET A 8 41.21 10.17 -11.38
CA MET A 8 40.96 8.96 -10.60
C MET A 8 40.34 9.23 -9.22
N ALA A 9 40.64 10.38 -8.60
CA ALA A 9 39.99 10.78 -7.36
C ALA A 9 38.50 11.12 -7.54
N MET A 10 38.10 11.67 -8.70
CA MET A 10 36.67 11.91 -9.00
C MET A 10 35.88 10.63 -9.30
N ALA A 11 36.50 9.60 -9.90
CA ALA A 11 35.83 8.34 -10.19
C ALA A 11 35.46 7.54 -8.93
N ILE A 12 36.26 7.67 -7.86
CA ILE A 12 36.00 7.00 -6.57
C ILE A 12 34.87 7.69 -5.79
N VAL A 13 34.67 9.00 -5.97
CA VAL A 13 33.56 9.74 -5.32
C VAL A 13 32.21 9.40 -5.96
N VAL A 14 32.16 9.11 -7.26
CA VAL A 14 30.91 8.77 -7.97
C VAL A 14 30.40 7.36 -7.62
N LEU A 15 31.30 6.41 -7.31
CA LEU A 15 30.93 5.05 -6.89
C LEU A 15 30.55 4.94 -5.40
N GLY A 16 30.85 5.96 -4.59
CA GLY A 16 30.54 6.00 -3.15
C GLY A 16 29.12 6.47 -2.81
N PHE A 17 28.40 7.09 -3.75
CA PHE A 17 27.05 7.62 -3.50
C PHE A 17 25.91 6.62 -3.80
N THR A 18 26.18 5.50 -4.45
CA THR A 18 25.16 4.45 -4.71
C THR A 18 25.04 3.42 -3.58
N ALA A 19 25.85 3.50 -2.53
CA ALA A 19 25.79 2.57 -1.40
C ALA A 19 24.83 2.98 -0.28
N CYS A 20 24.15 4.11 -0.42
CA CYS A 20 23.09 4.57 0.48
C CYS A 20 21.83 4.89 -0.34
N THR A 21 21.41 3.97 -1.21
CA THR A 21 19.98 3.79 -1.34
C THR A 21 19.64 2.89 -0.18
N ASP A 22 19.06 3.47 0.87
CA ASP A 22 18.24 2.67 1.76
C ASP A 22 17.25 1.98 0.83
N ASP A 23 17.51 0.70 0.56
CA ASP A 23 16.48 -0.21 0.10
C ASP A 23 15.48 -0.24 1.26
N ASP A 24 14.64 0.79 1.33
CA ASP A 24 13.27 0.75 1.82
C ASP A 24 12.52 -0.20 0.87
N THR A 25 13.01 -1.44 0.84
CA THR A 25 12.30 -2.61 0.43
C THR A 25 11.05 -2.51 1.24
N THR A 26 9.98 -2.19 0.53
CA THR A 26 8.63 -1.99 1.00
C THR A 26 8.18 -3.29 1.65
N GLN A 27 8.69 -3.56 2.84
CA GLN A 27 8.08 -4.44 3.81
C GLN A 27 6.82 -3.67 4.17
N GLN A 28 5.75 -3.93 3.43
CA GLN A 28 4.40 -3.90 3.98
C GLN A 28 4.39 -4.88 5.15
N GLY A 29 5.05 -4.49 6.25
CA GLY A 29 4.90 -5.15 7.53
C GLY A 29 3.41 -5.15 7.79
N LEU A 30 2.90 -6.29 8.27
CA LEU A 30 1.56 -6.35 8.83
C LEU A 30 1.36 -5.05 9.62
N GLN A 31 0.45 -4.20 9.15
CA GLN A 31 0.12 -2.96 9.84
C GLN A 31 -0.22 -3.38 11.27
N THR A 32 0.62 -3.03 12.24
CA THR A 32 0.49 -3.53 13.62
C THR A 32 -0.84 -3.10 14.24
N SER A 33 -1.45 -2.05 13.69
CA SER A 33 -2.77 -1.52 14.05
C SER A 33 -3.93 -2.28 13.40
N GLY A 34 -3.71 -3.08 12.35
CA GLY A 34 -4.78 -3.64 11.52
C GLY A 34 -5.53 -2.61 10.68
N ILE A 35 -5.05 -1.37 10.59
CA ILE A 35 -5.66 -0.30 9.81
C ILE A 35 -4.92 -0.16 8.49
N ASP A 36 -5.65 -0.29 7.38
CA ASP A 36 -5.16 0.04 6.06
C ASP A 36 -5.36 1.55 5.81
N LEU A 37 -4.25 2.29 5.84
CA LEU A 37 -4.25 3.74 5.64
C LEU A 37 -4.70 4.17 4.23
N SER A 38 -4.69 3.25 3.26
CA SER A 38 -5.20 3.55 1.90
C SER A 38 -6.72 3.74 1.86
N ASN A 39 -7.43 3.30 2.90
CA ASN A 39 -8.87 3.49 3.02
C ASN A 39 -9.28 4.90 3.48
N LEU A 40 -8.33 5.69 3.97
CA LEU A 40 -8.57 7.05 4.43
C LEU A 40 -8.71 8.04 3.25
N ASP A 41 -9.59 9.02 3.39
CA ASP A 41 -9.65 10.22 2.55
C ASP A 41 -9.11 11.42 3.34
N THR A 42 -7.82 11.67 3.22
CA THR A 42 -7.13 12.75 3.94
C THR A 42 -7.40 14.14 3.38
N SER A 43 -8.21 14.26 2.32
CA SER A 43 -8.69 15.57 1.83
C SER A 43 -9.78 16.16 2.72
N VAL A 44 -10.44 15.32 3.53
CA VAL A 44 -11.50 15.72 4.46
C VAL A 44 -10.93 15.78 5.88
N ARG A 45 -11.22 16.85 6.62
CA ARG A 45 -10.82 16.92 8.03
C ARG A 45 -11.68 15.95 8.84
N PRO A 46 -11.10 15.15 9.76
CA PRO A 46 -11.86 14.16 10.53
C PRO A 46 -12.95 14.77 11.42
N GLY A 47 -12.81 16.05 11.81
CA GLY A 47 -13.82 16.76 12.60
C GLY A 47 -15.02 17.26 11.79
N ASP A 48 -14.92 17.32 10.46
CA ASP A 48 -16.03 17.78 9.60
C ASP A 48 -16.91 16.61 9.17
N ASP A 49 -16.29 15.52 8.70
CA ASP A 49 -16.95 14.27 8.38
C ASP A 49 -15.99 13.11 8.64
N PHE A 50 -16.14 12.47 9.80
CA PHE A 50 -15.28 11.37 10.19
C PHE A 50 -15.50 10.13 9.32
N TYR A 51 -16.72 9.90 8.81
CA TYR A 51 -17.00 8.74 7.99
C TYR A 51 -16.32 8.88 6.62
N GLN A 52 -16.44 10.04 5.99
CA GLN A 52 -15.72 10.31 4.75
C GLN A 52 -14.20 10.26 4.96
N TYR A 53 -13.67 10.85 6.04
CA TYR A 53 -12.24 10.75 6.35
C TYR A 53 -11.78 9.28 6.52
N ALA A 54 -12.52 8.47 7.28
CA ALA A 54 -12.10 7.12 7.62
C ALA A 54 -12.34 6.09 6.51
N CYS A 55 -13.36 6.29 5.68
CA CYS A 55 -13.83 5.31 4.70
C CYS A 55 -13.81 5.80 3.24
N GLY A 56 -13.54 7.08 2.99
CA GLY A 56 -13.65 7.69 1.66
C GLY A 56 -12.71 7.08 0.62
N GLY A 57 -11.50 6.71 1.03
CA GLY A 57 -10.57 5.97 0.18
C GLY A 57 -11.12 4.59 -0.19
N TRP A 58 -11.68 3.87 0.79
CA TRP A 58 -12.31 2.57 0.54
C TRP A 58 -13.49 2.69 -0.43
N MET A 59 -14.39 3.65 -0.19
CA MET A 59 -15.57 3.88 -1.05
C MET A 59 -15.19 4.20 -2.49
N LYS A 60 -14.12 4.98 -2.69
CA LYS A 60 -13.62 5.32 -4.03
C LYS A 60 -13.06 4.10 -4.77
N ASN A 61 -12.40 3.20 -4.05
CA ASN A 61 -11.77 2.01 -4.62
C ASN A 61 -12.71 0.80 -4.75
N ASN A 62 -13.85 0.81 -4.05
CA ASN A 62 -14.82 -0.28 -4.00
C ASN A 62 -16.22 0.22 -4.38
N PRO A 63 -16.46 0.59 -5.65
CA PRO A 63 -17.78 1.01 -6.10
C PRO A 63 -18.79 -0.14 -5.93
N LEU A 64 -20.06 0.21 -5.65
CA LEU A 64 -21.14 -0.76 -5.47
C LEU A 64 -21.28 -1.65 -6.71
N PRO A 65 -20.98 -2.96 -6.63
CA PRO A 65 -21.16 -3.86 -7.76
C PRO A 65 -22.65 -4.09 -8.03
N ALA A 66 -23.01 -4.28 -9.30
CA ALA A 66 -24.42 -4.41 -9.71
C ALA A 66 -25.17 -5.59 -9.05
N ALA A 67 -24.45 -6.60 -8.56
CA ALA A 67 -25.01 -7.76 -7.87
C ALA A 67 -25.48 -7.44 -6.43
N TYR A 68 -25.15 -6.26 -5.89
CA TYR A 68 -25.40 -5.90 -4.50
C TYR A 68 -26.23 -4.62 -4.38
N SER A 69 -27.14 -4.60 -3.40
CA SER A 69 -27.84 -3.37 -3.00
C SER A 69 -27.02 -2.48 -2.06
N ARG A 70 -25.98 -3.05 -1.43
CA ARG A 70 -24.98 -2.38 -0.59
C ARG A 70 -23.70 -3.21 -0.60
N TYR A 71 -22.54 -2.55 -0.57
CA TYR A 71 -21.25 -3.21 -0.50
C TYR A 71 -20.34 -2.50 0.49
N GLY A 72 -19.80 -3.26 1.43
CA GLY A 72 -18.97 -2.79 2.53
C GLY A 72 -18.01 -3.87 2.99
N ASN A 73 -17.37 -3.63 4.15
CA ASN A 73 -16.41 -4.59 4.73
C ASN A 73 -17.03 -5.97 5.03
N PHE A 74 -18.31 -6.04 5.39
CA PHE A 74 -18.97 -7.32 5.70
C PHE A 74 -19.24 -8.15 4.44
N GLU A 75 -19.71 -7.51 3.37
CA GLU A 75 -19.89 -8.16 2.08
C GLU A 75 -18.54 -8.64 1.52
N LYS A 76 -17.49 -7.81 1.58
CA LYS A 76 -16.12 -8.20 1.18
C LYS A 76 -15.59 -9.39 1.99
N LEU A 77 -15.77 -9.38 3.31
CA LEU A 77 -15.36 -10.49 4.18
C LEU A 77 -16.11 -11.79 3.81
N SER A 78 -17.40 -11.70 3.50
CA SER A 78 -18.19 -12.86 3.08
C SER A 78 -17.67 -13.43 1.76
N GLU A 79 -17.38 -12.58 0.78
CA GLU A 79 -16.80 -13.01 -0.51
C GLU A 79 -15.45 -13.69 -0.32
N ASP A 80 -14.57 -13.11 0.50
CA ASP A 80 -13.26 -13.70 0.78
C ASP A 80 -13.37 -15.06 1.46
N ASN A 81 -14.30 -15.20 2.39
CA ASN A 81 -14.58 -16.49 3.03
C ASN A 81 -15.12 -17.51 2.02
N GLN A 82 -16.07 -17.12 1.16
CA GLN A 82 -16.62 -18.00 0.13
C GLN A 82 -15.55 -18.45 -0.85
N ALA A 83 -14.66 -17.54 -1.28
CA ALA A 83 -13.54 -17.87 -2.15
C ALA A 83 -12.61 -18.91 -1.51
N ARG A 84 -12.24 -18.72 -0.22
CA ARG A 84 -11.41 -19.67 0.53
C ARG A 84 -12.06 -21.04 0.67
N LEU A 85 -13.35 -21.06 1.02
CA LEU A 85 -14.11 -22.31 1.13
C LEU A 85 -14.16 -23.05 -0.21
N LYS A 86 -14.38 -22.32 -1.31
CA LYS A 86 -14.36 -22.90 -2.65
C LYS A 86 -13.00 -23.53 -2.98
N THR A 87 -11.89 -22.85 -2.70
CA THR A 87 -10.54 -23.41 -2.90
C THR A 87 -10.36 -24.71 -2.12
N ILE A 88 -10.73 -24.74 -0.84
CA ILE A 88 -10.64 -25.95 -0.01
C ILE A 88 -11.45 -27.11 -0.61
N LEU A 89 -12.65 -26.82 -1.13
CA LEU A 89 -13.51 -27.85 -1.73
C LEU A 89 -13.01 -28.34 -3.09
N ASP A 90 -12.37 -27.48 -3.89
CA ASP A 90 -11.81 -27.86 -5.19
C ASP A 90 -10.53 -28.69 -5.06
N ASP A 91 -9.81 -28.56 -3.93
CA ASP A 91 -8.57 -29.30 -3.63
C ASP A 91 -8.80 -30.71 -3.04
N LEU A 92 -10.07 -31.11 -2.83
CA LEU A 92 -10.47 -32.45 -2.35
C LEU A 92 -10.64 -33.45 -3.49
#